data_AF-A0A0C9R834-F1
#
_entry.id   AF-A0A0C9R834-F1
#
_cell.length_a   1.000
_cell.length_b   1.000
_cell.length_c   1.000
_cell.angle_alpha   90.00
_cell.angle_beta   90.00
_cell.angle_gamma   90.00
#
_symmetry.space_group_name_H-M   'P 1'
#
loop_
_entity.id
_entity.type
_entity.pdbx_description
1 polymer ?
#
loop_
_entity_poly.entity_id
_entity_poly.type
_entity_poly.pdbx_seq_one_letter_code
_entity_poly.pdbx_strand_id
1 'polypeptide(L)'
;MGPKKAKGKTMDSVDGVDTSKMSREQLELYSHKILEEMEREREERNFFQLERDKLRTFWEITRHQLDEARAAVRNKEREKEELTEKHEAEIKLYKQKIKHLMYEHETNLSETKAEHMVALKISQDNHNDEEKQLIKDKGELRKIQKNQELNCINQIRDIKL
;
A
#
# COMPACT_ATOMS: atom_id res chain seq x y z
N MET A 1 73.82 46.33 -54.33
CA MET A 1 74.81 45.94 -53.30
C MET A 1 74.26 46.33 -51.93
N GLY A 2 73.71 45.38 -51.18
CA GLY A 2 73.21 45.55 -49.81
C GLY A 2 73.62 44.31 -48.98
N PRO A 3 73.93 44.45 -47.69
CA PRO A 3 74.91 43.62 -46.99
C PRO A 3 74.41 42.20 -46.68
N LYS A 4 75.32 41.22 -46.81
CA LYS A 4 75.11 39.80 -46.48
C LYS A 4 74.78 39.65 -44.98
N LYS A 5 73.63 39.05 -44.67
CA LYS A 5 73.31 38.54 -43.33
C LYS A 5 74.35 37.47 -42.93
N ALA A 6 75.11 37.74 -41.87
CA ALA A 6 75.94 36.74 -41.22
C ALA A 6 75.02 35.66 -40.60
N LYS A 7 75.22 34.40 -41.00
CA LYS A 7 74.61 33.24 -40.35
C LYS A 7 75.10 33.21 -38.90
N GLY A 8 74.21 33.55 -37.96
CA GLY A 8 74.44 33.31 -36.54
C GLY A 8 74.68 31.82 -36.31
N LYS A 9 75.79 31.49 -35.65
CA LYS A 9 76.12 30.16 -35.17
C LYS A 9 74.98 29.70 -34.25
N THR A 10 74.20 28.73 -34.69
CA THR A 10 73.18 28.08 -33.85
C THR A 10 73.92 27.49 -32.65
N MET A 11 73.59 27.99 -31.47
CA MET A 11 74.13 27.51 -30.21
C MET A 11 73.43 26.18 -29.91
N ASP A 12 74.15 25.07 -29.97
CA ASP A 12 73.62 23.73 -29.69
C ASP A 12 73.39 23.59 -28.17
N SER A 13 72.27 24.14 -27.72
CA SER A 13 71.78 24.05 -26.34
C SER A 13 70.63 23.04 -26.31
N VAL A 14 70.80 21.99 -25.50
CA VAL A 14 69.75 21.01 -25.20
C VAL A 14 69.39 21.22 -23.73
N ASP A 15 68.11 21.45 -23.44
CA ASP A 15 67.59 21.70 -22.08
C ASP A 15 68.31 22.81 -21.28
N GLY A 16 68.82 23.83 -21.98
CA GLY A 16 69.53 24.96 -21.36
C GLY A 16 71.00 24.70 -21.03
N VAL A 17 71.53 23.52 -21.39
CA VAL A 17 72.95 23.15 -21.21
C VAL A 17 73.72 23.37 -22.52
N ASP A 18 74.84 24.11 -22.46
CA ASP A 18 75.75 24.34 -23.59
C ASP A 18 76.55 23.06 -23.89
N THR A 19 76.06 22.25 -24.83
CA THR A 19 76.67 20.96 -25.20
C THR A 19 77.96 21.11 -26.02
N SER A 20 78.25 22.32 -26.51
CA SER A 20 79.37 22.58 -27.43
C SER A 20 80.77 22.42 -26.83
N LYS A 21 80.88 22.33 -25.49
CA LYS A 21 82.14 22.22 -24.73
C LYS A 21 82.36 20.86 -24.09
N MET A 22 81.41 19.93 -24.24
CA MET A 22 81.51 18.61 -23.61
C MET A 22 82.37 17.65 -24.44
N SER A 23 83.13 16.77 -23.76
CA SER A 23 83.82 15.67 -24.43
C SER A 23 82.81 14.64 -24.95
N ARG A 24 83.24 13.78 -25.88
CA ARG A 24 82.39 12.70 -26.42
C ARG A 24 81.77 11.83 -25.33
N GLU A 25 82.57 11.42 -24.34
CA GLU A 25 82.10 10.59 -23.22
C GLU A 25 81.10 11.35 -22.33
N GLN A 26 81.31 12.66 -22.12
CA GLN A 26 80.37 13.50 -21.36
C GLN A 26 79.04 13.67 -22.10
N LEU A 27 79.06 13.78 -23.42
CA LEU A 27 77.86 13.82 -24.26
C LEU A 27 77.11 12.49 -24.26
N GLU A 28 77.82 11.36 -24.30
CA GLU A 28 77.23 10.02 -24.21
C GLU A 28 76.52 9.83 -22.86
N LEU A 29 77.16 10.18 -21.73
CA LEU A 29 76.54 10.14 -20.40
C LEU A 29 75.34 11.10 -20.27
N TYR A 30 75.45 12.31 -20.81
CA TYR A 30 74.35 13.28 -20.80
C TYR A 30 73.16 12.79 -21.62
N SER A 31 73.41 12.17 -22.78
CA SER A 31 72.38 11.55 -23.61
C SER A 31 71.68 10.41 -22.86
N HIS A 32 72.42 9.56 -22.15
CA HIS A 32 71.83 8.49 -21.34
C HIS A 32 70.96 9.05 -20.21
N LYS A 33 71.43 10.10 -19.53
CA LYS A 33 70.65 10.75 -18.46
C LYS A 33 69.33 11.34 -18.96
N ILE A 34 69.34 12.03 -20.11
CA ILE A 34 68.12 12.58 -20.71
C ILE A 34 67.15 11.45 -21.08
N LEU A 35 67.64 10.34 -21.63
CA LEU A 35 66.79 9.19 -21.96
C LEU A 35 66.15 8.57 -20.72
N GLU A 36 66.90 8.43 -19.61
CA GLU A 36 66.37 7.94 -18.34
C GLU A 36 65.31 8.90 -17.75
N GLU A 37 65.56 10.21 -17.80
CA GLU A 37 64.60 11.22 -17.34
C GLU A 37 63.33 11.21 -18.20
N MET A 38 63.46 11.10 -19.53
CA MET A 38 62.31 10.99 -20.43
C MET A 38 61.49 9.71 -20.18
N GLU A 39 62.12 8.56 -19.96
CA GLU A 39 61.36 7.33 -19.67
C GLU A 39 60.67 7.43 -18.31
N ARG A 40 61.32 8.01 -17.29
CA ARG A 40 60.69 8.25 -15.99
C ARG A 40 59.48 9.16 -16.11
N GLU A 41 59.59 10.29 -16.80
CA GLU A 41 58.46 11.20 -17.01
C GLU A 41 57.31 10.54 -17.79
N ARG A 42 57.64 9.62 -18.70
CA ARG A 42 56.65 8.85 -19.46
C ARG A 42 55.93 7.84 -18.57
N GLU A 43 56.65 7.14 -17.70
CA GLU A 43 56.08 6.23 -16.69
C GLU A 43 55.18 7.00 -15.70
N GLU A 44 55.63 8.15 -15.20
CA GLU A 44 54.86 9.01 -14.30
C GLU A 44 53.57 9.51 -14.97
N ARG A 45 53.66 9.99 -16.22
CA ARG A 45 52.48 10.39 -16.99
C ARG A 45 51.49 9.24 -17.15
N ASN A 46 51.98 8.04 -17.48
CA ASN A 46 51.14 6.85 -17.63
C ASN A 46 50.44 6.52 -16.30
N PHE A 47 51.18 6.52 -15.20
CA PHE A 47 50.67 6.28 -13.86
C PHE A 47 49.54 7.26 -13.50
N PHE A 48 49.77 8.57 -13.67
CA PHE A 48 48.74 9.58 -13.38
C PHE A 48 47.53 9.48 -14.31
N GLN A 49 47.72 9.04 -15.56
CA GLN A 49 46.62 8.81 -16.48
C GLN A 49 45.73 7.65 -16.01
N LEU A 50 46.34 6.52 -15.61
CA LEU A 50 45.61 5.38 -15.06
C LEU A 50 44.86 5.75 -13.77
N GLU A 51 45.51 6.47 -12.85
CA GLU A 51 44.86 6.91 -11.61
C GLU A 51 43.71 7.90 -11.88
N ARG A 52 43.86 8.83 -12.83
CA ARG A 52 42.76 9.72 -13.25
C ARG A 52 41.59 8.93 -13.82
N ASP A 53 41.84 7.97 -14.70
CA ASP A 53 40.79 7.20 -15.37
C ASP A 53 40.07 6.27 -14.36
N LYS A 54 40.80 5.74 -13.39
CA LYS A 54 40.26 5.00 -12.23
C LYS A 54 39.38 5.88 -11.34
N LEU A 55 39.84 7.08 -10.97
CA LEU A 55 39.03 8.02 -10.19
C LEU A 55 37.76 8.44 -10.94
N ARG A 56 37.85 8.66 -12.25
CA ARG A 56 36.70 8.95 -13.11
C ARG A 56 35.68 7.82 -13.06
N THR A 57 36.14 6.57 -13.19
CA THR A 57 35.29 5.38 -13.12
C THR A 57 34.60 5.26 -11.76
N PHE A 58 35.35 5.43 -10.65
CA PHE A 58 34.75 5.40 -9.32
C PHE A 58 33.72 6.50 -9.11
N TRP A 59 33.98 7.70 -9.62
CA TRP A 59 33.03 8.81 -9.53
C TRP A 59 31.75 8.51 -10.32
N GLU A 60 31.86 8.00 -11.54
CA GLU A 60 30.70 7.61 -12.35
C GLU A 60 29.86 6.53 -11.65
N ILE A 61 30.50 5.48 -11.12
CA ILE A 61 29.83 4.41 -10.38
C ILE A 61 29.13 4.97 -9.14
N THR A 62 29.85 5.72 -8.30
CA THR A 62 29.30 6.23 -7.03
C THR A 62 28.16 7.20 -7.27
N ARG A 63 28.26 8.03 -8.32
CA ARG A 63 27.18 8.92 -8.74
C ARG A 63 25.95 8.13 -9.19
N HIS A 64 26.13 7.09 -10.00
CA HIS A 64 25.02 6.25 -10.45
C HIS A 64 24.33 5.55 -9.27
N GLN A 65 25.11 4.96 -8.37
CA GLN A 65 24.60 4.33 -7.14
C GLN A 65 23.81 5.31 -6.26
N LEU A 66 24.27 6.56 -6.16
CA LEU A 66 23.54 7.60 -5.42
C LEU A 66 22.20 7.93 -6.09
N ASP A 67 22.18 8.06 -7.41
CA ASP A 67 20.95 8.35 -8.16
C ASP A 67 19.95 7.18 -8.10
N GLU A 68 20.43 5.94 -8.16
CA GLU A 68 19.63 4.72 -7.94
C GLU A 68 19.07 4.66 -6.52
N ALA A 69 19.89 4.89 -5.49
CA ALA A 69 19.43 4.89 -4.11
C ALA A 69 18.36 5.97 -3.86
N ARG A 70 18.55 7.17 -4.42
CA ARG A 70 17.54 8.24 -4.36
C ARG A 70 16.24 7.86 -5.08
N ALA A 71 16.32 7.19 -6.22
CA ALA A 71 15.14 6.70 -6.92
C ALA A 71 14.42 5.60 -6.12
N ALA A 72 15.16 4.67 -5.53
CA ALA A 72 14.62 3.62 -4.68
C ALA A 72 13.88 4.18 -3.46
N VAL A 73 14.45 5.20 -2.79
CA VAL A 73 13.79 5.89 -1.67
C VAL A 73 12.47 6.51 -2.11
N ARG A 74 12.45 7.28 -3.21
CA ARG A 74 11.21 7.89 -3.71
C ARG A 74 10.14 6.86 -4.08
N ASN A 75 10.55 5.75 -4.70
CA ASN A 75 9.62 4.68 -5.03
C ASN A 75 9.04 4.03 -3.78
N LYS A 76 9.86 3.83 -2.74
CA LYS A 76 9.41 3.29 -1.45
C LYS A 76 8.49 4.24 -0.69
N GLU A 77 8.75 5.54 -0.76
CA GLU A 77 7.86 6.56 -0.20
C GLU A 77 6.49 6.54 -0.89
N ARG A 78 6.46 6.48 -2.23
CA ARG A 78 5.21 6.34 -2.99
C ARG A 78 4.46 5.06 -2.67
N GLU A 79 5.15 3.92 -2.62
CA GLU A 79 4.55 2.62 -2.26
C GLU A 79 3.93 2.68 -0.86
N LYS A 80 4.62 3.32 0.09
CA LYS A 80 4.10 3.54 1.44
C LYS A 80 2.85 4.41 1.42
N GLU A 81 2.85 5.53 0.69
CA GLU A 81 1.70 6.42 0.55
C GLU A 81 0.49 5.67 -0.02
N GLU A 82 0.66 4.96 -1.13
CA GLU A 82 -0.40 4.16 -1.75
C GLU A 82 -0.98 3.09 -0.81
N LEU A 83 -0.12 2.41 -0.03
CA LEU A 83 -0.56 1.45 0.98
C LEU A 83 -1.35 2.11 2.10
N THR A 84 -0.91 3.29 2.56
CA THR A 84 -1.64 4.04 3.59
C THR A 84 -3.01 4.52 3.11
N GLU A 85 -3.11 5.00 1.87
CA GLU A 85 -4.38 5.42 1.27
C GLU A 85 -5.34 4.25 1.11
N LYS A 86 -4.85 3.09 0.62
CA LYS A 86 -5.65 1.86 0.50
C LYS A 86 -6.16 1.42 1.87
N HIS A 87 -5.28 1.39 2.88
CA HIS A 87 -5.67 0.98 4.22
C HIS A 87 -6.70 1.94 4.83
N GLU A 88 -6.56 3.25 4.63
CA GLU A 88 -7.54 4.23 5.11
C GLU A 88 -8.90 4.05 4.41
N ALA A 89 -8.90 3.79 3.10
CA ALA A 89 -10.12 3.50 2.34
C ALA A 89 -10.82 2.23 2.85
N GLU A 90 -10.07 1.16 3.12
CA GLU A 90 -10.59 -0.07 3.72
C GLU A 90 -11.21 0.18 5.09
N ILE A 91 -10.53 0.92 5.96
CA ILE A 91 -11.08 1.29 7.28
C ILE A 91 -12.40 2.03 7.13
N LYS A 92 -12.50 2.98 6.19
CA LYS A 92 -13.73 3.72 5.92
C LYS A 92 -14.85 2.78 5.45
N LEU A 93 -14.55 1.87 4.53
CA LEU A 93 -15.50 0.87 4.05
C LEU A 93 -16.00 -0.03 5.18
N TYR A 94 -15.10 -0.57 6.00
CA TYR A 94 -15.47 -1.42 7.13
C TYR A 94 -16.30 -0.66 8.17
N LYS A 95 -15.95 0.60 8.48
CA LYS A 95 -16.76 1.46 9.35
C LYS A 95 -18.17 1.63 8.81
N GLN A 96 -18.33 1.86 7.50
CA GLN A 96 -19.64 1.98 6.88
C GLN A 96 -20.41 0.66 6.93
N LYS A 97 -19.74 -0.47 6.66
CA LYS A 97 -20.35 -1.80 6.74
C LYS A 97 -20.88 -2.11 8.14
N ILE A 98 -20.11 -1.78 9.19
CA ILE A 98 -20.56 -1.93 10.58
C ILE A 98 -21.79 -1.07 10.84
N LYS A 99 -21.78 0.22 10.44
CA LYS A 99 -22.93 1.11 10.61
C LYS A 99 -24.19 0.57 9.92
N HIS A 100 -24.04 0.05 8.69
CA HIS A 100 -25.15 -0.52 7.94
C HIS A 100 -25.71 -1.78 8.62
N LEU A 101 -24.84 -2.71 9.04
CA LEU A 101 -25.25 -3.92 9.76
C LEU A 101 -25.97 -3.60 11.09
N MET A 102 -25.49 -2.61 11.84
CA MET A 102 -26.15 -2.16 13.06
C MET A 102 -27.55 -1.61 12.76
N TYR A 103 -27.66 -0.77 11.74
CA TYR A 103 -28.94 -0.21 11.31
C TYR A 103 -29.92 -1.30 10.86
N GLU A 104 -29.48 -2.24 10.02
CA GLU A 104 -30.31 -3.38 9.60
C GLU A 104 -30.77 -4.22 10.79
N HIS A 105 -29.88 -4.51 11.74
CA HIS A 105 -30.25 -5.26 12.92
C HIS A 105 -31.28 -4.52 13.78
N GLU A 106 -31.13 -3.21 14.00
CA GLU A 106 -32.09 -2.40 14.74
C GLU A 106 -33.45 -2.33 14.04
N THR A 107 -33.46 -2.13 12.71
CA THR A 107 -34.69 -2.13 11.90
C THR A 107 -35.38 -3.49 11.98
N ASN A 108 -34.66 -4.58 11.69
CA ASN A 108 -35.20 -5.94 11.74
C ASN A 108 -35.77 -6.28 13.12
N LEU A 109 -35.07 -5.88 14.19
CA LEU A 109 -35.55 -6.09 15.57
C LEU A 109 -36.84 -5.30 15.85
N SER A 110 -36.92 -4.06 15.38
CA SER A 110 -38.11 -3.21 15.52
C SER A 110 -39.31 -3.81 14.77
N GLU A 111 -39.10 -4.22 13.52
CA GLU A 111 -40.11 -4.86 12.66
C GLU A 111 -40.60 -6.17 13.29
N THR A 112 -39.68 -7.06 13.67
CA THR A 112 -40.01 -8.35 14.31
C THR A 112 -40.82 -8.15 15.60
N LYS A 113 -40.47 -7.14 16.41
CA LYS A 113 -41.24 -6.81 17.63
C LYS A 113 -42.64 -6.32 17.29
N ALA A 114 -42.79 -5.47 16.28
CA ALA A 114 -44.09 -4.97 15.84
C ALA A 114 -44.97 -6.12 15.31
N GLU A 115 -44.41 -6.99 14.47
CA GLU A 115 -45.09 -8.18 13.96
C GLU A 115 -45.55 -9.11 15.08
N HIS A 116 -44.69 -9.39 16.07
CA HIS A 116 -45.06 -10.21 17.22
C HIS A 116 -46.16 -9.58 18.08
N MET A 117 -46.14 -8.26 18.29
CA MET A 117 -47.22 -7.59 19.04
C MET A 117 -48.56 -7.69 18.32
N VAL A 118 -48.56 -7.52 16.99
CA VAL A 118 -49.77 -7.67 16.17
C VAL A 118 -50.26 -9.12 16.20
N ALA A 119 -49.37 -10.09 16.01
CA ALA A 119 -49.71 -11.51 16.06
C ALA A 119 -50.28 -11.92 17.43
N LEU A 120 -49.68 -11.44 18.53
CA LEU A 120 -50.16 -11.70 19.89
C LEU A 120 -51.55 -11.11 20.12
N LYS A 121 -51.79 -9.89 19.64
CA LYS A 121 -53.11 -9.25 19.74
C LYS A 121 -54.17 -10.03 18.97
N ILE A 122 -53.88 -10.44 17.73
CA ILE A 122 -54.79 -11.27 16.93
C ILE A 122 -55.08 -12.59 17.65
N SER A 123 -54.05 -13.25 18.18
CA SER A 123 -54.23 -14.50 18.93
C SER A 123 -55.09 -14.30 20.18
N GLN A 124 -54.93 -13.19 20.90
CA GLN A 124 -55.72 -12.88 22.08
C GLN A 124 -57.18 -12.58 21.72
N ASP A 125 -57.42 -11.82 20.65
CA ASP A 125 -58.76 -11.50 20.17
C ASP A 125 -59.50 -12.77 19.71
N ASN A 126 -58.82 -13.65 18.97
CA ASN A 126 -59.35 -14.95 18.57
C ASN A 126 -59.72 -15.81 19.79
N HIS A 127 -58.83 -15.93 20.79
CA HIS A 127 -59.12 -16.69 22.01
C HIS A 127 -60.31 -16.10 22.78
N ASN A 128 -60.41 -14.77 22.89
CA ASN A 128 -61.53 -14.12 23.55
C ASN A 128 -62.86 -14.40 22.83
N ASP A 129 -62.85 -14.46 21.49
CA ASP A 129 -64.03 -14.76 20.70
C ASP A 129 -64.44 -16.24 20.81
N GLU A 130 -63.47 -17.16 20.83
CA GLU A 130 -63.69 -18.58 21.14
C GLU A 130 -64.30 -18.75 22.54
N GLU A 131 -63.76 -18.07 23.56
CA GLU A 131 -64.30 -18.11 24.92
C GLU A 131 -65.75 -17.62 24.98
N LYS A 132 -66.05 -16.49 24.33
CA LYS A 132 -67.43 -15.98 24.24
C LYS A 132 -68.36 -16.98 23.57
N GLN A 133 -67.89 -17.66 22.51
CA GLN A 133 -68.68 -18.67 21.82
C GLN A 133 -68.96 -19.87 22.74
N LEU A 134 -67.94 -20.38 23.43
CA LEU A 134 -68.09 -21.47 24.40
C LEU A 134 -69.06 -21.12 25.54
N ILE A 135 -69.04 -19.86 26.02
CA ILE A 135 -69.99 -19.40 27.05
C ILE A 135 -71.43 -19.41 26.51
N LYS A 136 -71.65 -18.96 25.27
CA LYS A 136 -72.97 -19.00 24.63
C LYS A 136 -73.45 -20.45 24.46
N ASP A 137 -72.61 -21.31 23.89
CA ASP A 137 -72.92 -22.72 23.65
C ASP A 137 -73.26 -23.44 24.96
N LYS A 138 -72.48 -23.20 26.02
CA LYS A 138 -72.77 -23.72 27.37
C LYS A 138 -74.12 -23.24 27.90
N GLY A 139 -74.46 -21.98 27.67
CA GLY A 139 -75.75 -21.41 28.06
C GLY A 139 -76.92 -22.05 27.30
N GLU A 140 -76.76 -22.28 26.00
CA GLU A 140 -77.74 -22.96 25.16
C GLU A 140 -77.93 -24.42 25.57
N LEU A 141 -76.84 -25.16 25.80
CA LEU A 141 -76.89 -26.55 26.29
C LEU A 141 -77.62 -26.67 27.62
N ARG A 142 -77.42 -25.74 28.57
CA ARG A 142 -78.16 -25.72 29.84
C ARG A 142 -79.66 -25.51 29.62
N LYS A 143 -80.06 -24.64 28.68
CA LYS A 143 -81.48 -24.43 28.35
C LYS A 143 -82.09 -25.70 27.73
N ILE A 144 -81.37 -26.34 26.81
CA ILE A 144 -81.79 -27.60 26.18
C ILE A 144 -81.98 -28.69 27.24
N GLN A 145 -81.00 -28.86 28.15
CA GLN A 145 -81.09 -29.83 29.24
C GLN A 145 -82.31 -29.57 30.12
N LYS A 146 -82.54 -28.33 30.55
CA LYS A 146 -83.70 -27.97 31.38
C LYS A 146 -85.03 -28.24 30.68
N ASN A 147 -85.12 -27.97 29.37
CA ASN A 147 -86.31 -28.29 28.58
C ASN A 147 -86.53 -29.80 28.45
N GLN A 148 -85.47 -30.59 28.28
CA GLN A 148 -85.54 -32.05 28.27
C GLN A 148 -86.03 -32.61 29.62
N GLU A 149 -85.50 -32.09 30.73
CA GLU A 149 -85.94 -32.46 32.08
C GLU A 149 -87.43 -32.15 32.30
N LEU A 150 -87.88 -30.95 31.88
CA LEU A 150 -89.29 -30.56 31.98
C LEU A 150 -90.20 -31.45 31.12
N ASN A 151 -89.78 -31.76 29.88
CA ASN A 151 -90.51 -32.69 29.01
C ASN A 151 -90.59 -34.10 29.62
N CYS A 152 -89.51 -34.60 30.22
CA CYS A 152 -89.51 -35.89 30.92
C CYS A 152 -90.48 -35.88 32.11
N ILE A 153 -90.50 -34.81 32.91
CA ILE A 153 -91.45 -34.64 34.02
C ILE A 153 -92.90 -34.63 33.50
N ASN A 154 -93.17 -33.92 32.41
CA ASN A 154 -94.51 -33.86 31.81
C ASN A 154 -94.94 -35.25 31.32
N GLN A 155 -94.06 -35.98 30.62
CA GLN A 155 -94.34 -37.37 30.20
C GLN A 155 -94.64 -38.29 31.40
N ILE A 156 -93.87 -38.18 32.49
CA ILE A 156 -94.14 -38.96 33.72
C ILE A 156 -95.50 -38.59 34.32
N ARG A 157 -95.89 -37.31 34.27
CA ARG A 157 -97.19 -36.84 34.77
C ARG A 157 -98.33 -37.40 33.91
N ASP A 158 -98.17 -37.41 32.60
CA ASP A 158 -99.16 -37.93 31.65
C ASP A 158 -99.35 -39.44 31.77
N ILE A 159 -98.30 -40.20 32.16
CA ILE A 159 -98.38 -41.66 32.40
C ILE A 159 -99.02 -41.99 33.76
N LYS A 160 -99.08 -41.04 34.70
CA LYS A 160 -99.62 -41.23 36.06
C LYS A 160 -101.10 -40.84 36.21
N LEU A 161 -101.74 -40.37 35.14
CA LEU A 161 -103.19 -40.19 35.03
C LEU A 161 -103.81 -41.40 34.32
#